data_AF-A0A6N4DB73-F1
#
_entry.id   AF-A0A6N4DB73-F1
#
_cell.length_a   1.000
_cell.length_b   1.000
_cell.length_c   1.000
_cell.angle_alpha   90.00
_cell.angle_beta   90.00
_cell.angle_gamma   90.00
#
_symmetry.space_group_name_H-M   'P 1'
#
loop_
_entity.id
_entity.type
_entity.pdbx_description
1 polymer ?
#
loop_
_entity_poly.entity_id
_entity_poly.type
_entity_poly.pdbx_seq_one_letter_code
_entity_poly.pdbx_strand_id
1 'polypeptide(L)'
;YITEILARPFLSGWKDRDGLTFSTPGGGIYGPKTMLIDQDAGSGGDFLPWSFKRLGLGKLIGTRTWGGLIGISTNPSLIDGGGHVVPFFRFYTPDGEWRVENEGVAPDIEVILDPTLVNQGRDPQLERAVAETLKELQANPPADHSEAPAMPTKLGL
;
A
#
# COMPACT_ATOMS: atom_id res chain seq x y z
N TYR A 1 -3.29 -6.13 8.74
CA TYR A 1 -2.94 -6.21 7.29
C TYR A 1 -1.84 -5.20 6.96
N ILE A 2 -1.13 -5.29 5.82
CA ILE A 2 0.01 -4.37 5.55
C ILE A 2 -0.42 -2.90 5.45
N THR A 3 -1.62 -2.62 4.95
CA THR A 3 -2.15 -1.25 4.88
C THR A 3 -2.39 -0.63 6.27
N GLU A 4 -2.67 -1.42 7.30
CA GLU A 4 -2.73 -0.92 8.69
C GLU A 4 -1.38 -0.42 9.18
N ILE A 5 -0.28 -1.07 8.76
CA ILE A 5 1.09 -0.64 9.12
C ILE A 5 1.40 0.67 8.38
N LEU A 6 1.06 0.75 7.09
CA LEU A 6 1.27 1.94 6.27
C LEU A 6 0.39 3.13 6.69
N ALA A 7 -0.75 2.88 7.32
CA ALA A 7 -1.70 3.89 7.79
C ALA A 7 -1.42 4.41 9.21
N ARG A 8 -0.36 3.94 9.88
CA ARG A 8 -0.08 4.29 11.28
C ARG A 8 0.11 5.80 11.45
N PRO A 9 -0.71 6.47 12.29
CA PRO A 9 -0.47 7.86 12.63
C PRO A 9 0.75 7.99 13.56
N PHE A 10 1.37 9.16 13.57
CA PHE A 10 2.30 9.52 14.63
C PHE A 10 1.51 9.73 15.93
N LEU A 11 1.81 8.96 16.97
CA LEU A 11 1.13 9.08 18.27
C LEU A 11 1.96 9.86 19.28
N SER A 12 3.26 9.58 19.34
CA SER A 12 4.16 10.28 20.25
C SER A 12 5.62 10.18 19.83
N GLY A 13 6.42 11.13 20.31
CA GLY A 13 7.87 11.04 20.36
C GLY A 13 8.31 10.79 21.80
N TRP A 14 9.44 10.10 21.95
CA TRP A 14 10.09 9.82 23.21
C TRP A 14 11.54 10.26 23.10
N LYS A 15 12.09 10.75 24.21
CA LYS A 15 13.51 11.09 24.32
C LYS A 15 14.07 10.44 25.58
N ASP A 16 15.12 9.66 25.43
CA ASP A 16 15.79 9.06 26.59
C ASP A 16 16.74 10.05 27.30
N ARG A 17 17.41 9.56 28.35
CA ARG A 17 18.34 10.37 29.14
C ARG A 17 19.56 10.85 28.34
N ASP A 18 20.02 10.05 27.39
CA ASP A 18 21.24 10.29 26.62
C ASP A 18 20.96 11.07 25.32
N GLY A 19 19.68 11.31 25.01
CA GLY A 19 19.21 12.18 23.94
C GLY A 19 18.67 11.44 22.72
N LEU A 20 18.63 10.12 22.72
CA LEU A 20 18.04 9.34 21.63
C LEU A 20 16.54 9.62 21.55
N THR A 21 16.07 9.93 20.35
CA THR A 21 14.66 10.13 20.06
C THR A 21 14.07 8.95 19.29
N PHE A 22 12.86 8.55 19.64
CA PHE A 22 12.12 7.51 18.92
C PHE A 22 10.62 7.79 18.92
N SER A 23 9.92 7.29 17.90
CA SER A 23 8.48 7.48 17.75
C SER A 23 7.66 6.28 18.25
N THR A 24 6.40 6.52 18.56
CA THR A 24 5.38 5.50 18.68
C THR A 24 4.26 5.73 17.66
N PRO A 25 3.84 4.70 16.92
CA PRO A 25 4.52 3.41 16.78
C PRO A 25 5.90 3.57 16.11
N GLY A 26 6.87 2.76 16.52
CA GLY A 26 8.17 2.72 15.88
C GLY A 26 8.06 2.25 14.42
N GLY A 27 8.91 2.79 13.54
CA GLY A 27 8.94 2.44 12.11
C GLY A 27 7.75 2.97 11.30
N GLY A 28 7.04 3.99 11.80
CA GLY A 28 6.00 4.68 11.03
C GLY A 28 6.57 5.39 9.80
N ILE A 29 5.84 5.33 8.68
CA ILE A 29 6.20 6.01 7.44
C ILE A 29 5.22 7.17 7.24
N TYR A 30 5.66 8.38 7.56
CA TYR A 30 4.79 9.58 7.57
C TYR A 30 4.84 10.39 6.27
N GLY A 31 5.81 10.11 5.39
CA GLY A 31 5.91 10.73 4.08
C GLY A 31 4.88 10.21 3.06
N PRO A 32 4.84 10.83 1.86
CA PRO A 32 4.04 10.35 0.74
C PRO A 32 4.45 8.92 0.36
N LYS A 33 3.50 8.17 -0.16
CA LYS A 33 3.68 6.77 -0.56
C LYS A 33 3.11 6.59 -1.95
N THR A 34 3.68 5.66 -2.68
CA THR A 34 3.17 5.20 -3.96
C THR A 34 3.24 3.68 -3.98
N MET A 35 2.28 3.03 -4.64
CA MET A 35 2.27 1.59 -4.86
C MET A 35 2.31 1.32 -6.36
N LEU A 36 3.25 0.48 -6.77
CA LEU A 36 3.29 -0.09 -8.11
C LEU A 36 2.28 -1.22 -8.22
N ILE A 37 1.52 -1.24 -9.30
CA ILE A 37 0.56 -2.29 -9.63
C ILE A 37 0.67 -2.66 -11.11
N ASP A 38 0.36 -3.91 -11.43
CA ASP A 38 0.26 -4.37 -12.82
C ASP A 38 -0.81 -5.45 -12.97
N GLN A 39 -1.00 -5.92 -14.20
CA GLN A 39 -1.97 -6.98 -14.54
C GLN A 39 -1.69 -8.33 -13.88
N ASP A 40 -0.48 -8.57 -13.37
CA ASP A 40 -0.08 -9.83 -12.75
C ASP A 40 -0.36 -9.84 -11.24
N ALA A 41 -0.64 -8.67 -10.64
CA ALA A 41 -1.21 -8.59 -9.30
C ALA A 41 -2.66 -9.10 -9.29
N GLY A 42 -2.94 -10.09 -8.45
CA GLY A 42 -4.27 -10.72 -8.36
C GLY A 42 -4.62 -11.25 -6.98
N SER A 43 -5.90 -11.52 -6.71
CA SER A 43 -6.39 -12.05 -5.43
C SER A 43 -6.04 -11.14 -4.25
N GLY A 44 -5.24 -11.58 -3.28
CA GLY A 44 -4.71 -10.68 -2.24
C GLY A 44 -3.98 -9.46 -2.82
N GLY A 45 -3.39 -9.62 -4.01
CA GLY A 45 -2.79 -8.55 -4.82
C GLY A 45 -3.78 -7.62 -5.51
N ASP A 46 -5.07 -7.96 -5.60
CA ASP A 46 -6.14 -7.03 -5.95
C ASP A 46 -6.65 -6.28 -4.69
N PHE A 47 -6.82 -6.99 -3.57
CA PHE A 47 -7.33 -6.38 -2.34
C PHE A 47 -6.37 -5.35 -1.74
N LEU A 48 -5.06 -5.60 -1.83
CA LEU A 48 -4.04 -4.67 -1.35
C LEU A 48 -4.16 -3.28 -2.00
N PRO A 49 -4.05 -3.11 -3.32
CA PRO A 49 -4.17 -1.80 -3.96
C PRO A 49 -5.57 -1.19 -3.80
N TRP A 50 -6.64 -2.01 -3.78
CA TRP A 50 -7.97 -1.50 -3.46
C TRP A 50 -8.02 -0.84 -2.08
N SER A 51 -7.51 -1.54 -1.05
CA SER A 51 -7.52 -1.05 0.33
C SER A 51 -6.55 0.13 0.52
N PHE A 52 -5.40 0.12 -0.17
CA PHE A 52 -4.45 1.23 -0.17
C PHE A 52 -5.07 2.52 -0.70
N LYS A 53 -5.80 2.42 -1.81
CA LYS A 53 -6.55 3.54 -2.40
C LYS A 53 -7.72 3.98 -1.52
N ARG A 54 -8.51 3.04 -0.98
CA ARG A 54 -9.64 3.35 -0.09
C ARG A 54 -9.20 4.10 1.18
N LEU A 55 -8.03 3.76 1.72
CA LEU A 55 -7.46 4.41 2.90
C LEU A 55 -6.72 5.72 2.58
N GLY A 56 -6.63 6.11 1.30
CA GLY A 56 -5.95 7.34 0.89
C GLY A 56 -4.45 7.35 1.21
N LEU A 57 -3.80 6.18 1.20
CA LEU A 57 -2.41 6.06 1.65
C LEU A 57 -1.40 6.61 0.64
N GLY A 58 -1.79 6.76 -0.62
CA GLY A 58 -0.93 7.18 -1.70
C GLY A 58 -1.54 6.90 -3.06
N LYS A 59 -0.76 7.14 -4.12
CA LYS A 59 -1.14 6.85 -5.50
C LYS A 59 -0.83 5.41 -5.90
N LEU A 60 -1.67 4.85 -6.76
CA LEU A 60 -1.40 3.64 -7.52
C LEU A 60 -0.81 4.01 -8.89
N ILE A 61 0.30 3.39 -9.27
CA ILE A 61 0.98 3.66 -10.55
C ILE A 61 1.26 2.34 -11.25
N GLY A 62 1.00 2.30 -12.56
CA GLY A 62 1.27 1.12 -13.40
C GLY A 62 0.07 0.74 -14.25
N THR A 63 -0.32 -0.53 -14.29
CA THR A 63 -1.48 -1.01 -15.07
C THR A 63 -2.56 -1.61 -14.16
N ARG A 64 -3.78 -1.75 -14.70
CA ARG A 64 -4.91 -2.36 -13.98
C ARG A 64 -4.56 -3.80 -13.55
N THR A 65 -4.89 -4.15 -12.32
CA THR A 65 -4.70 -5.50 -11.76
C THR A 65 -5.62 -6.55 -12.38
N TRP A 66 -5.35 -7.84 -12.10
CA TRP A 66 -6.03 -8.97 -12.70
C TRP A 66 -7.56 -8.98 -12.50
N GLY A 67 -8.03 -8.64 -11.30
CA GLY A 67 -9.46 -8.63 -10.98
C GLY A 67 -10.02 -10.00 -10.64
N GLY A 68 -9.28 -10.83 -9.91
CA GLY A 68 -9.75 -12.14 -9.42
C GLY A 68 -9.79 -12.19 -7.91
N LEU A 69 -10.87 -11.65 -7.33
CA LEU A 69 -11.08 -11.49 -5.89
C LEU A 69 -12.32 -12.25 -5.36
N ILE A 70 -12.62 -13.39 -5.96
CA ILE A 70 -13.39 -14.45 -5.30
C ILE A 70 -12.42 -15.50 -4.75
N GLY A 71 -12.34 -15.58 -3.43
CA GLY A 71 -11.46 -16.51 -2.74
C GLY A 71 -11.96 -17.95 -2.80
N ILE A 72 -11.02 -18.87 -2.70
CA ILE A 72 -11.24 -20.31 -2.78
C ILE A 72 -11.16 -20.91 -1.37
N SER A 73 -12.07 -21.80 -1.02
CA SER A 73 -12.05 -22.49 0.27
C SER A 73 -12.84 -23.79 0.20
N THR A 74 -12.59 -24.70 1.14
CA THR A 74 -13.39 -25.91 1.36
C THR A 74 -13.58 -26.82 0.13
N ASN A 75 -12.59 -26.92 -0.76
CA ASN A 75 -12.67 -27.82 -1.93
C ASN A 75 -12.27 -29.27 -1.56
N PRO A 76 -13.19 -30.25 -1.54
CA PRO A 76 -12.84 -31.64 -1.24
C PRO A 76 -12.02 -32.29 -2.38
N SER A 77 -11.18 -33.27 -2.05
CA SER A 77 -10.44 -34.04 -3.06
C SER A 77 -11.35 -34.99 -3.84
N LEU A 78 -10.93 -35.32 -5.07
CA LEU A 78 -11.57 -36.31 -5.92
C LEU A 78 -11.06 -37.72 -5.61
N ILE A 79 -11.82 -38.75 -5.99
CA ILE A 79 -11.53 -40.17 -5.69
C ILE A 79 -10.23 -40.69 -6.33
N ASP A 80 -9.76 -40.03 -7.38
CA ASP A 80 -8.53 -40.32 -8.12
C ASP A 80 -7.31 -39.55 -7.59
N GLY A 81 -7.48 -38.77 -6.51
CA GLY A 81 -6.46 -37.89 -5.95
C GLY A 81 -6.39 -36.51 -6.62
N GLY A 82 -7.25 -36.23 -7.60
CA GLY A 82 -7.38 -34.89 -8.19
C GLY A 82 -7.99 -33.86 -7.23
N GLY A 83 -7.84 -32.59 -7.57
CA GLY A 83 -8.44 -31.47 -6.87
C GLY A 83 -9.29 -30.61 -7.82
N HIS A 84 -10.21 -29.84 -7.25
CA HIS A 84 -10.90 -28.77 -7.95
C HIS A 84 -10.75 -27.45 -7.19
N VAL A 85 -10.94 -26.35 -7.89
CA VAL A 85 -10.89 -25.02 -7.33
C VAL A 85 -12.18 -24.32 -7.69
N VAL A 86 -13.06 -24.14 -6.69
CA VAL A 86 -14.33 -23.44 -6.88
C VAL A 86 -14.30 -22.12 -6.10
N PRO A 87 -14.75 -21.01 -6.71
CA PRO A 87 -14.90 -19.74 -6.02
C PRO A 87 -15.91 -19.88 -4.86
N PHE A 88 -15.53 -19.48 -3.64
CA PHE A 88 -16.27 -19.76 -2.41
C PHE A 88 -16.76 -18.50 -1.68
N PHE A 89 -15.89 -17.49 -1.55
CA PHE A 89 -16.22 -16.26 -0.80
C PHE A 89 -15.83 -15.02 -1.59
N ARG A 90 -16.76 -14.08 -1.72
CA ARG A 90 -16.58 -12.87 -2.56
C ARG A 90 -16.38 -11.63 -1.70
N PHE A 91 -15.44 -10.79 -2.12
CA PHE A 91 -15.25 -9.46 -1.56
C PHE A 91 -16.42 -8.52 -1.90
N TYR A 92 -16.84 -7.73 -0.91
CA TYR A 92 -17.73 -6.59 -1.08
C TYR A 92 -17.14 -5.37 -0.35
N THR A 93 -17.43 -4.17 -0.83
CA THR A 93 -16.93 -2.92 -0.23
C THR A 93 -17.69 -2.59 1.06
N PRO A 94 -17.14 -1.73 1.94
CA PRO A 94 -17.85 -1.20 3.10
C PRO A 94 -19.19 -0.50 2.76
N ASP A 95 -19.33 -0.05 1.51
CA ASP A 95 -20.51 0.64 1.00
C ASP A 95 -21.55 -0.35 0.43
N GLY A 96 -21.30 -1.66 0.54
CA GLY A 96 -22.21 -2.72 0.13
C GLY A 96 -22.15 -3.07 -1.37
N GLU A 97 -21.05 -2.74 -2.05
CA GLU A 97 -20.89 -2.97 -3.48
C GLU A 97 -20.06 -4.22 -3.80
N TRP A 98 -20.44 -4.95 -4.85
CA TRP A 98 -19.61 -5.99 -5.45
C TRP A 98 -18.60 -5.36 -6.41
N ARG A 99 -17.31 -5.38 -6.06
CA ARG A 99 -16.24 -4.70 -6.80
C ARG A 99 -15.04 -5.60 -7.03
N VAL A 100 -14.10 -5.14 -7.86
CA VAL A 100 -12.79 -5.75 -8.13
C VAL A 100 -12.84 -7.04 -8.95
N GLU A 101 -13.72 -7.98 -8.61
CA GLU A 101 -13.91 -9.20 -9.41
C GLU A 101 -14.34 -8.87 -10.84
N ASN A 102 -13.62 -9.39 -11.83
CA ASN A 102 -13.78 -9.14 -13.25
C ASN A 102 -13.67 -7.64 -13.65
N GLU A 103 -13.09 -6.82 -12.76
CA GLU A 103 -12.89 -5.37 -12.93
C GLU A 103 -11.42 -4.98 -12.76
N GLY A 104 -10.73 -5.59 -11.79
CA GLY A 104 -9.41 -5.17 -11.32
C GLY A 104 -9.44 -3.87 -10.52
N VAL A 105 -8.26 -3.41 -10.11
CA VAL A 105 -8.04 -2.10 -9.50
C VAL A 105 -7.29 -1.23 -10.50
N ALA A 106 -7.92 -0.11 -10.89
CA ALA A 106 -7.31 0.83 -11.82
C ALA A 106 -6.22 1.68 -11.13
N PRO A 107 -5.11 1.97 -11.81
CA PRO A 107 -4.10 2.91 -11.32
C PRO A 107 -4.65 4.33 -11.28
N ASP A 108 -4.03 5.19 -10.46
CA ASP A 108 -4.25 6.64 -10.53
C ASP A 108 -3.44 7.26 -11.67
N ILE A 109 -2.28 6.68 -11.98
CA ILE A 109 -1.45 7.06 -13.12
C ILE A 109 -1.11 5.79 -13.91
N GLU A 110 -1.71 5.66 -15.09
CA GLU A 110 -1.42 4.54 -15.98
C GLU A 110 -0.03 4.68 -16.61
N VAL A 111 0.78 3.64 -16.46
CA VAL A 111 2.11 3.50 -17.06
C VAL A 111 2.30 2.05 -17.46
N ILE A 112 2.48 1.81 -18.75
CA ILE A 112 2.76 0.46 -19.26
C ILE A 112 4.25 0.17 -19.07
N LEU A 113 4.57 -1.08 -18.74
CA LEU A 113 5.95 -1.57 -18.75
C LEU A 113 6.43 -1.75 -20.21
N ASP A 114 7.00 -0.69 -20.79
CA ASP A 114 7.49 -0.72 -22.18
C ASP A 114 8.63 -1.74 -22.34
N PRO A 115 8.46 -2.79 -23.14
CA PRO A 115 9.47 -3.84 -23.30
C PRO A 115 10.77 -3.33 -23.93
N THR A 116 10.71 -2.29 -24.77
CA THR A 116 11.90 -1.67 -25.38
C THR A 116 12.73 -0.96 -24.31
N LEU A 117 12.09 -0.23 -23.40
CA LEU A 117 12.77 0.44 -22.28
C LEU A 117 13.31 -0.58 -21.27
N VAL A 118 12.53 -1.61 -20.94
CA VAL A 118 12.98 -2.68 -20.04
C VAL A 118 14.21 -3.41 -20.60
N ASN A 119 14.23 -3.70 -21.90
CA ASN A 119 15.41 -4.29 -22.57
C ASN A 119 16.64 -3.36 -22.54
N GLN A 120 16.46 -2.07 -22.32
CA GLN A 120 17.52 -1.08 -22.10
C GLN A 120 17.88 -0.91 -20.62
N GLY A 121 17.32 -1.73 -19.72
CA GLY A 121 17.55 -1.66 -18.28
C GLY A 121 16.76 -0.56 -17.56
N ARG A 122 15.69 -0.03 -18.19
CA ARG A 122 14.85 1.02 -17.64
C ARG A 122 13.46 0.51 -17.31
N ASP A 123 13.01 0.78 -16.09
CA ASP A 123 11.65 0.47 -15.65
C ASP A 123 10.82 1.76 -15.65
N PRO A 124 9.96 2.01 -16.66
CA PRO A 124 9.17 3.23 -16.74
C PRO A 124 8.16 3.38 -15.60
N GLN A 125 7.66 2.26 -15.03
CA GLN A 125 6.71 2.32 -13.91
C GLN A 125 7.43 2.77 -12.64
N LEU A 126 8.58 2.17 -12.33
CA LEU A 126 9.41 2.54 -11.19
C LEU A 126 9.92 3.98 -11.31
N GLU A 127 10.44 4.36 -12.48
CA GLU A 127 10.90 5.73 -12.74
C GLU A 127 9.78 6.75 -12.49
N ARG A 128 8.56 6.47 -12.97
CA ARG A 128 7.41 7.34 -12.72
C ARG A 128 7.03 7.40 -11.25
N ALA A 129 7.04 6.28 -10.54
CA ALA A 129 6.72 6.24 -9.12
C ALA A 129 7.71 7.00 -8.25
N VAL A 130 9.00 6.90 -8.54
CA VAL A 130 10.03 7.71 -7.87
C VAL A 130 9.80 9.19 -8.14
N ALA A 131 9.58 9.57 -9.41
CA ALA A 131 9.37 10.97 -9.78
C ALA A 131 8.13 11.59 -9.08
N GLU A 132 7.01 10.88 -9.05
CA GLU A 132 5.78 11.36 -8.40
C GLU A 132 5.94 11.43 -6.87
N THR A 133 6.57 10.42 -6.26
CA THR A 133 6.77 10.39 -4.80
C THR A 133 7.72 11.50 -4.35
N LEU A 134 8.81 11.76 -5.08
CA LEU A 134 9.72 12.86 -4.79
C LEU A 134 9.06 14.23 -4.99
N LYS A 135 8.24 14.37 -6.03
CA LYS A 135 7.45 15.59 -6.27
C LYS A 135 6.47 15.87 -5.12
N GLU A 136 5.76 14.85 -4.64
CA GLU A 136 4.87 14.99 -3.48
C GLU A 136 5.63 15.31 -2.20
N LEU A 137 6.80 14.68 -2.01
CA LEU A 137 7.64 14.93 -0.84
C LEU A 137 8.15 16.37 -0.82
N GLN A 138 8.51 16.93 -1.98
CA GLN A 138 8.93 18.32 -2.09
C GLN A 138 7.76 19.29 -1.87
N ALA A 139 6.57 18.97 -2.38
CA ALA A 139 5.39 19.82 -2.23
C ALA A 139 4.84 19.81 -0.80
N ASN A 140 4.87 18.66 -0.12
CA ASN A 140 4.31 18.47 1.21
C ASN A 140 5.27 17.59 2.06
N PRO A 141 6.39 18.15 2.55
CA PRO A 141 7.31 17.38 3.39
C PRO A 141 6.62 16.94 4.68
N PRO A 142 6.84 15.70 5.15
CA PRO A 142 6.30 15.25 6.43
C PRO A 142 6.93 16.04 7.58
N ALA A 143 6.20 16.14 8.69
CA ALA A 143 6.73 16.75 9.90
C ALA A 143 7.99 15.99 10.38
N ASP A 144 9.00 16.74 10.83
CA ASP A 144 10.16 16.15 11.49
C ASP A 144 9.78 15.76 12.92
N HIS A 145 9.86 14.46 13.19
CA HIS A 145 9.58 13.87 14.50
C HIS A 145 10.85 13.42 15.24
N SER A 146 12.03 13.75 14.71
CA SER A 146 13.31 13.46 15.34
C SER A 146 13.71 14.46 16.42
N GLU A 147 13.06 15.62 16.47
CA GLU A 147 13.34 16.64 17.49
C GLU A 147 12.33 16.61 18.62
N ALA A 148 12.82 16.44 19.85
CA ALA A 148 12.01 16.59 21.05
C ALA A 148 11.81 18.08 21.38
N PRO A 149 10.67 18.46 21.98
CA PRO A 149 10.44 19.83 22.43
C PRO A 149 11.43 20.25 23.51
N ALA A 150 11.56 21.56 23.72
CA ALA A 150 12.35 22.11 24.81
C ALA A 150 11.84 21.63 26.18
N MET A 151 12.76 21.47 27.13
CA MET A 151 12.41 21.03 28.49
C MET A 151 11.45 22.04 29.15
N PRO A 152 10.43 21.56 29.88
CA PRO A 152 9.51 22.44 30.58
C PRO A 152 10.25 23.24 31.66
N THR A 153 9.96 24.54 31.73
CA THR A 153 10.54 25.46 32.73
C THR A 153 9.61 25.69 33.93
N LYS A 154 8.39 25.13 33.89
CA LYS A 154 7.38 25.19 34.96
C LYS A 154 6.84 23.79 35.25
N LEU A 155 6.55 23.50 36.51
CA LEU A 155 5.93 22.26 36.95
C LEU A 155 4.46 22.19 36.54
N GLY A 156 4.02 21.06 35.99
CA GLY A 156 2.60 20.77 35.75
C GLY A 156 2.02 21.38 34.46
N LEU A 157 2.85 21.69 33.48
CA LEU A 157 2.43 21.91 32.08
C LEU A 157 2.56 20.62 31.28
#